data_AF-A0A7S1TX17-F1
#
_entry.id   AF-A0A7S1TX17-F1
#
_cell.length_a   1.000
_cell.length_b   1.000
_cell.length_c   1.000
_cell.angle_alpha   90.00
_cell.angle_beta   90.00
_cell.angle_gamma   90.00
#
_symmetry.space_group_name_H-M   'P 1'
#
loop_
_entity.id
_entity.type
_entity.pdbx_description
1 polymer ?
#
loop_
_entity_poly.entity_id
_entity_poly.type
_entity_poly.pdbx_seq_one_letter_code
_entity_poly.pdbx_strand_id
1 'polypeptide(L)'
;DFAHRHRTHSLGNRLTRTRRTPYPTVHFAVAGLFAVQTQRVRFLLDEDSFEVVLNAGEGEVEKGGENIVVGGENRWKYSTFTNWKFFPSESVPILVYFKETQTKPDGQIHFFPVLCNGQELLETMVAKDIPRLPEEEA
;
A
#
# COMPACT_ATOMS: atom_id res chain seq x y z
N ASP A 1 57.05 -13.74 -59.76
CA ASP A 1 56.60 -12.90 -58.65
C ASP A 1 55.09 -12.86 -58.53
N PHE A 2 54.55 -13.65 -57.59
CA PHE A 2 53.13 -13.79 -57.34
C PHE A 2 52.81 -13.20 -55.96
N ALA A 3 52.48 -11.91 -55.90
CA ALA A 3 52.13 -11.22 -54.66
C ALA A 3 50.60 -11.16 -54.50
N HIS A 4 50.00 -12.27 -54.06
CA HIS A 4 48.61 -12.31 -53.63
C HIS A 4 48.51 -11.71 -52.23
N ARG A 5 48.17 -10.42 -52.12
CA ARG A 5 47.89 -9.77 -50.83
C ARG A 5 46.45 -10.07 -50.42
N HIS A 6 46.30 -10.95 -49.44
CA HIS A 6 45.01 -11.29 -48.83
C HIS A 6 44.41 -10.08 -48.11
N ARG A 7 43.18 -9.74 -48.48
CA ARG A 7 42.32 -8.77 -47.81
C ARG A 7 41.77 -9.43 -46.54
N THR A 8 42.34 -9.14 -45.38
CA THR A 8 41.78 -9.58 -44.10
C THR A 8 40.67 -8.62 -43.68
N HIS A 9 39.42 -9.04 -43.82
CA HIS A 9 38.28 -8.40 -43.19
C HIS A 9 38.40 -8.54 -41.67
N SER A 10 38.71 -7.44 -40.99
CA SER A 10 38.54 -7.34 -39.53
C SER A 10 37.05 -7.29 -39.23
N LEU A 11 36.46 -8.44 -38.89
CA LEU A 11 35.15 -8.47 -38.23
C LEU A 11 35.34 -7.99 -36.80
N GLY A 12 35.09 -6.70 -36.59
CA GLY A 12 34.90 -6.15 -35.26
C GLY A 12 33.71 -6.84 -34.59
N ASN A 13 34.00 -7.70 -33.62
CA ASN A 13 33.02 -8.30 -32.72
C ASN A 13 32.37 -7.17 -31.89
N ARG A 14 31.29 -6.59 -32.43
CA ARG A 14 30.44 -5.67 -31.66
C ARG A 14 29.56 -6.53 -30.76
N LEU A 15 30.10 -6.87 -29.59
CA LEU A 15 29.34 -7.44 -28.48
C LEU A 15 28.18 -6.49 -28.17
N THR A 16 26.98 -6.85 -28.60
CA THR A 16 25.75 -6.23 -28.09
C THR A 16 25.63 -6.62 -26.63
N ARG A 17 26.20 -5.79 -25.75
CA ARG A 17 26.00 -5.88 -24.31
C ARG A 17 24.54 -5.58 -24.05
N THR A 18 23.70 -6.61 -24.06
CA THR A 18 22.32 -6.52 -23.59
C THR A 18 22.39 -6.08 -22.13
N ARG A 19 22.11 -4.80 -21.87
CA ARG A 19 21.95 -4.30 -20.50
C ARG A 19 20.75 -5.03 -19.92
N ARG A 20 21.00 -6.08 -19.14
CA ARG A 20 20.02 -6.60 -18.18
C ARG A 20 19.76 -5.46 -17.21
N THR A 21 18.63 -4.78 -17.39
CA THR A 21 18.08 -3.85 -16.41
C THR A 21 17.88 -4.64 -15.11
N PRO A 22 18.41 -4.15 -13.96
CA PRO A 22 18.21 -4.82 -12.68
C PRO A 22 16.79 -4.50 -12.18
N TYR A 23 15.79 -5.04 -12.87
CA TYR A 23 14.40 -4.94 -12.45
C TYR A 23 14.19 -5.39 -10.99
N PRO A 24 14.76 -6.51 -10.47
CA PRO A 24 14.41 -6.95 -9.12
C PRO A 24 14.86 -5.98 -8.01
N THR A 25 15.99 -5.27 -8.19
CA THR A 25 16.53 -4.38 -7.15
C THR A 25 15.61 -3.21 -6.84
N VAL A 26 14.95 -2.65 -7.85
CA VAL A 26 13.96 -1.56 -7.65
C VAL A 26 12.76 -2.08 -6.88
N HIS A 27 12.28 -3.29 -7.19
CA HIS A 27 11.13 -3.89 -6.50
C HIS A 27 11.45 -4.16 -5.03
N PHE A 28 12.63 -4.70 -4.71
CA PHE A 28 13.03 -4.94 -3.31
C PHE A 28 13.25 -3.64 -2.54
N ALA A 29 13.79 -2.59 -3.18
CA ALA A 29 13.92 -1.28 -2.55
C ALA A 29 12.55 -0.65 -2.25
N VAL A 30 11.60 -0.75 -3.18
CA VAL A 30 10.22 -0.28 -2.99
C VAL A 30 9.49 -1.10 -1.93
N ALA A 31 9.64 -2.43 -1.95
CA ALA A 31 9.05 -3.31 -0.94
C ALA A 31 9.63 -3.05 0.46
N GLY A 32 10.95 -2.84 0.57
CA GLY A 32 11.61 -2.46 1.82
C GLY A 32 11.16 -1.09 2.32
N LEU A 33 11.01 -0.11 1.42
CA LEU A 33 10.44 1.20 1.76
C LEU A 33 9.02 1.04 2.32
N PHE A 34 8.14 0.31 1.64
CA PHE A 34 6.79 0.07 2.13
C PHE A 34 6.81 -0.66 3.47
N ALA A 35 7.59 -1.72 3.64
CA ALA A 35 7.68 -2.45 4.91
C ALA A 35 8.04 -1.54 6.09
N VAL A 36 8.98 -0.60 5.92
CA VAL A 36 9.33 0.38 6.95
C VAL A 36 8.22 1.42 7.17
N GLN A 37 7.61 1.92 6.10
CA GLN A 37 6.54 2.91 6.20
C GLN A 37 5.27 2.33 6.85
N THR A 38 4.94 1.08 6.59
CA THR A 38 3.76 0.43 7.14
C THR A 38 3.89 0.07 8.61
N GLN A 39 5.10 -0.16 9.12
CA GLN A 39 5.34 -0.35 10.56
C GLN A 39 4.97 0.89 11.38
N ARG A 40 4.84 2.05 10.73
CA ARG A 40 4.47 3.31 11.38
C ARG A 40 2.96 3.53 11.44
N VAL A 41 2.16 2.70 10.74
CA VAL A 41 0.70 2.79 10.71
C VAL A 41 0.12 1.80 11.71
N ARG A 42 -0.75 2.28 12.61
CA ARG A 42 -1.55 1.42 13.49
C ARG A 42 -3.02 1.78 13.39
N PHE A 43 -3.85 0.75 13.44
CA PHE A 43 -5.29 0.88 13.53
C PHE A 43 -5.69 0.79 15.00
N LEU A 44 -6.45 1.78 15.46
CA LEU A 44 -7.12 1.76 16.76
C LEU A 44 -8.60 1.50 16.51
N LEU A 45 -9.08 0.39 17.06
CA LEU A 45 -10.45 -0.07 16.89
C LEU A 45 -11.18 0.13 18.21
N ASP A 46 -11.90 1.25 18.30
CA ASP A 46 -12.79 1.52 19.42
C ASP A 46 -14.14 0.81 19.21
N GLU A 47 -15.05 0.95 20.18
CA GLU A 47 -16.41 0.40 20.07
C GLU A 47 -17.20 1.03 18.92
N ASP A 48 -17.05 2.33 18.66
CA ASP A 48 -17.86 3.06 17.69
C ASP A 48 -17.07 3.62 16.51
N SER A 49 -15.73 3.63 16.59
CA SER A 49 -14.88 4.35 15.65
C SER A 49 -13.62 3.59 15.27
N PHE A 50 -13.18 3.85 14.05
CA PHE A 50 -11.92 3.43 13.45
C PHE A 50 -10.96 4.62 13.42
N GLU A 51 -9.77 4.45 13.98
CA GLU A 51 -8.73 5.49 13.97
C GLU A 51 -7.41 4.99 13.40
N VAL A 52 -6.71 5.87 12.67
CA VAL A 52 -5.40 5.57 12.07
C VAL A 52 -4.32 6.47 12.66
N VAL A 53 -3.41 5.88 13.42
CA VAL A 53 -2.29 6.59 14.03
C VAL A 53 -1.00 6.33 13.23
N LEU A 54 -0.27 7.41 12.96
CA LEU A 54 1.05 7.37 12.33
C LEU A 54 2.09 7.68 13.44
N ASN A 55 3.18 6.90 13.52
CA ASN A 55 4.31 7.05 14.48
C ASN A 55 4.22 6.28 15.81
N ALA A 56 3.61 5.11 15.85
CA ALA A 56 3.61 4.25 17.06
C ALA A 56 4.99 3.61 17.41
N GLY A 57 6.10 4.18 16.93
CA GLY A 57 7.47 3.70 17.13
C GLY A 57 8.24 4.42 18.24
N GLU A 58 7.76 5.56 18.74
CA GLU A 58 8.45 6.37 19.75
C GLU A 58 7.44 6.92 20.78
N GLY A 59 6.98 6.07 21.72
CA GLY A 59 6.11 6.49 22.84
C GLY A 59 4.66 6.04 22.74
N GLU A 60 3.89 6.34 23.80
CA GLU A 60 2.46 6.02 23.93
C GLU A 60 1.68 6.47 22.69
N VAL A 61 0.76 5.63 22.24
CA VAL A 61 -0.13 5.93 21.12
C VAL A 61 -1.06 7.06 21.57
N GLU A 62 -0.72 8.31 21.26
CA GLU A 62 -1.57 9.45 21.53
C GLU A 62 -2.87 9.30 20.71
N LYS A 63 -3.98 9.06 21.42
CA LYS A 63 -5.33 9.01 20.85
C LYS A 63 -5.77 10.41 20.43
N GLY A 64 -6.35 10.55 19.23
CA GLY A 64 -7.12 11.74 18.85
C GLY A 64 -6.32 12.99 18.51
N GLY A 65 -5.04 12.86 18.14
CA GLY A 65 -4.25 13.99 17.63
C GLY A 65 -4.54 14.28 16.14
N GLU A 66 -4.59 15.57 15.76
CA GLU A 66 -4.51 15.96 14.35
C GLU A 66 -3.25 15.34 13.74
N ASN A 67 -3.42 14.47 12.76
CA ASN A 67 -2.29 13.80 12.16
C ASN A 67 -1.69 14.72 11.09
N ILE A 68 -0.62 15.45 11.46
CA ILE A 68 0.08 16.43 10.62
C ILE A 68 0.45 15.87 9.23
N VAL A 69 0.62 14.54 9.12
CA VAL A 69 1.01 13.87 7.88
C VAL A 69 -0.16 13.71 6.90
N VAL A 70 -1.41 13.62 7.38
CA VAL A 70 -2.58 13.40 6.52
C VAL A 70 -3.65 14.48 6.60
N GLY A 71 -3.47 15.48 7.48
CA GLY A 71 -4.30 16.67 7.57
C GLY A 71 -5.68 16.40 8.17
N GLY A 72 -5.79 16.50 9.50
CA GLY A 72 -7.06 16.43 10.23
C GLY A 72 -7.15 15.28 11.24
N GLU A 73 -8.35 15.10 11.79
CA GLU A 73 -8.68 14.02 12.72
C GLU A 73 -8.80 12.69 11.95
N ASN A 74 -7.92 11.73 12.26
CA ASN A 74 -7.93 10.40 11.64
C ASN A 74 -8.87 9.44 12.35
N ARG A 75 -10.09 9.87 12.67
CA ARG A 75 -11.08 9.07 13.40
C ARG A 75 -12.43 9.13 12.71
N TRP A 76 -12.95 7.96 12.35
CA TRP A 76 -14.21 7.82 11.62
C TRP A 76 -15.13 6.85 12.34
N LYS A 77 -16.39 7.23 12.51
CA LYS A 77 -17.40 6.34 13.11
C LYS A 77 -17.76 5.22 12.14
N TYR A 78 -17.90 3.99 12.62
CA TYR A 78 -18.31 2.88 11.77
C TYR A 78 -19.66 3.11 11.08
N SER A 79 -20.56 3.87 11.72
CA SER A 79 -21.88 4.21 11.16
C SER A 79 -21.84 5.10 9.93
N THR A 80 -20.71 5.76 9.63
CA THR A 80 -20.57 6.59 8.43
C THR A 80 -20.00 5.81 7.25
N PHE A 81 -19.54 4.57 7.47
CA PHE A 81 -18.93 3.74 6.44
C PHE A 81 -20.01 3.24 5.50
N THR A 82 -19.76 3.39 4.20
CA THR A 82 -20.68 3.00 3.13
C THR A 82 -20.24 1.72 2.46
N ASN A 83 -18.92 1.51 2.32
CA ASN A 83 -18.35 0.25 1.88
C ASN A 83 -16.87 0.11 2.27
N TRP A 84 -16.35 -1.11 2.24
CA TRP A 84 -14.93 -1.43 2.45
C TRP A 84 -14.46 -2.65 1.66
N LYS A 85 -13.15 -2.78 1.41
CA LYS A 85 -12.52 -3.96 0.77
C LYS A 85 -11.05 -4.09 1.16
N PHE A 86 -10.56 -5.33 1.27
CA PHE A 86 -9.12 -5.61 1.32
C PHE A 86 -8.57 -5.98 -0.05
N PHE A 87 -7.38 -5.49 -0.36
CA PHE A 87 -6.63 -5.82 -1.56
C PHE A 87 -5.27 -6.46 -1.22
N PRO A 88 -4.80 -7.44 -2.01
CA PRO A 88 -5.50 -8.09 -3.11
C PRO A 88 -6.62 -9.07 -2.67
N SER A 89 -6.62 -9.52 -1.41
CA SER A 89 -7.68 -10.39 -0.86
C SER A 89 -7.77 -10.26 0.66
N GLU A 90 -8.86 -10.72 1.27
CA GLU A 90 -8.99 -10.79 2.73
C GLU A 90 -7.99 -11.77 3.38
N SER A 91 -7.54 -12.80 2.64
CA SER A 91 -6.55 -13.78 3.13
C SER A 91 -5.11 -13.29 3.12
N VAL A 92 -4.81 -12.30 2.26
CA VAL A 92 -3.51 -11.64 2.15
C VAL A 92 -3.78 -10.14 2.00
N PRO A 93 -4.28 -9.46 3.05
CA PRO A 93 -4.64 -8.07 2.97
C PRO A 93 -3.35 -7.25 3.02
N ILE A 94 -3.05 -6.52 1.95
CA ILE A 94 -1.91 -5.59 1.87
C ILE A 94 -2.42 -4.15 1.99
N LEU A 95 -3.62 -3.87 1.50
CA LEU A 95 -4.28 -2.56 1.55
C LEU A 95 -5.72 -2.73 2.02
N VAL A 96 -6.21 -1.77 2.77
CA VAL A 96 -7.64 -1.58 3.06
C VAL A 96 -8.13 -0.35 2.31
N TYR A 97 -9.28 -0.52 1.69
CA TYR A 97 -10.12 0.53 1.17
C TYR A 97 -11.35 0.67 2.07
N PHE A 98 -11.75 1.91 2.35
CA PHE A 98 -13.09 2.19 2.84
C PHE A 98 -13.58 3.55 2.32
N LYS A 99 -14.89 3.66 2.19
CA LYS A 99 -15.59 4.90 1.86
C LYS A 99 -16.52 5.30 2.98
N GLU A 100 -16.49 6.56 3.39
CA GLU A 100 -17.23 7.06 4.55
C GLU A 100 -17.89 8.42 4.27
N THR A 101 -18.91 8.83 5.02
CA THR A 101 -19.69 10.07 4.78
C THR A 101 -19.53 11.17 5.84
N GLN A 102 -18.74 10.95 6.88
CA GLN A 102 -18.40 11.91 7.95
C GLN A 102 -17.64 13.11 7.39
N THR A 103 -16.65 12.88 6.49
CA THR A 103 -15.82 13.96 5.95
C THR A 103 -16.58 14.76 4.91
N LYS A 104 -17.36 14.09 4.05
CA LYS A 104 -18.23 14.75 3.05
C LYS A 104 -19.45 13.90 2.68
N PRO A 105 -20.60 14.52 2.35
CA PRO A 105 -21.85 13.81 2.05
C PRO A 105 -21.77 12.82 0.88
N ASP A 106 -21.04 13.14 -0.18
CA ASP A 106 -20.88 12.27 -1.36
C ASP A 106 -19.97 11.04 -1.11
N GLY A 107 -19.34 11.04 0.07
CA GLY A 107 -18.44 10.03 0.59
C GLY A 107 -16.98 10.28 0.22
N GLN A 108 -16.10 10.18 1.22
CA GLN A 108 -14.65 10.27 1.09
C GLN A 108 -14.05 8.87 1.08
N ILE A 109 -13.06 8.67 0.21
CA ILE A 109 -12.34 7.42 0.05
C ILE A 109 -11.03 7.50 0.80
N HIS A 110 -10.69 6.40 1.47
CA HIS A 110 -9.42 6.20 2.16
C HIS A 110 -8.76 4.90 1.73
N PHE A 111 -7.44 4.93 1.63
CA PHE A 111 -6.59 3.77 1.39
C PHE A 111 -5.47 3.74 2.40
N PHE A 112 -5.36 2.65 3.15
CA PHE A 112 -4.27 2.46 4.09
C PHE A 112 -3.59 1.12 3.89
N PRO A 113 -2.26 1.05 4.05
CA PRO A 113 -1.59 -0.23 4.07
C PRO A 113 -1.95 -1.02 5.33
N VAL A 114 -2.15 -2.31 5.12
CA VAL A 114 -2.54 -3.30 6.12
C VAL A 114 -1.39 -4.28 6.24
N LEU A 115 -0.31 -3.89 6.91
CA LEU A 115 0.76 -4.85 7.22
C LEU A 115 0.73 -5.31 8.69
N CYS A 116 -0.03 -4.62 9.55
CA CYS A 116 -0.28 -4.99 10.95
C CYS A 116 -1.80 -4.92 11.23
N ASN A 117 -2.30 -5.85 12.05
CA ASN A 117 -3.70 -5.90 12.54
C ASN A 117 -4.79 -6.05 11.47
N GLY A 118 -4.46 -6.55 10.27
CA GLY A 118 -5.45 -6.78 9.20
C GLY A 118 -6.57 -7.76 9.57
N GLN A 119 -6.21 -8.81 10.32
CA GLN A 119 -7.17 -9.79 10.84
C GLN A 119 -8.18 -9.14 11.81
N GLU A 120 -7.69 -8.37 12.78
CA GLU A 120 -8.52 -7.68 13.78
C GLU A 120 -9.44 -6.66 13.12
N LEU A 121 -8.92 -5.94 12.11
CA LEU A 121 -9.70 -5.01 11.32
C LEU A 121 -10.80 -5.74 10.54
N LEU A 122 -10.48 -6.86 9.89
CA LEU A 122 -11.46 -7.69 9.18
C LEU A 122 -12.59 -8.14 10.11
N GLU A 123 -12.23 -8.72 11.25
CA GLU A 123 -13.18 -9.20 12.24
C GLU A 123 -14.08 -8.07 12.75
N THR A 124 -13.50 -6.88 12.97
CA THR A 124 -14.25 -5.69 13.39
C THR A 124 -15.22 -5.23 12.31
N MET A 125 -14.78 -5.08 11.06
CA MET A 125 -15.65 -4.64 9.96
C MET A 125 -16.82 -5.61 9.73
N VAL A 126 -16.56 -6.92 9.85
CA VAL A 126 -17.59 -7.97 9.76
C VAL A 126 -18.53 -7.92 10.95
N ALA A 127 -18.02 -7.80 12.18
CA ALA A 127 -18.84 -7.74 13.38
C ALA A 127 -19.75 -6.49 13.43
N LYS A 128 -19.32 -5.39 12.80
CA LYS A 128 -20.10 -4.15 12.66
C LYS A 128 -21.10 -4.20 11.49
N ASP A 129 -21.16 -5.30 10.74
CA ASP A 129 -22.04 -5.50 9.59
C ASP A 129 -21.93 -4.38 8.55
N ILE A 130 -20.71 -3.87 8.35
CA ILE A 130 -20.47 -2.79 7.39
C ILE A 130 -20.50 -3.39 5.98
N PRO A 131 -21.23 -2.77 5.03
CA PRO A 131 -21.32 -3.29 3.67
C PRO A 131 -19.94 -3.46 3.02
N ARG A 132 -19.73 -4.55 2.31
CA ARG A 132 -18.53 -4.74 1.48
C ARG A 132 -18.67 -3.99 0.16
N LEU A 133 -17.56 -3.54 -0.41
CA LEU A 133 -17.53 -3.04 -1.79
C LEU A 133 -17.94 -4.21 -2.72
N PRO A 134 -18.97 -4.03 -3.57
CA PRO A 134 -19.37 -5.06 -4.53
C PRO A 134 -18.24 -5.43 -5.47
N GLU A 135 -18.14 -6.70 -5.87
CA GLU A 135 -17.10 -7.16 -6.81
C GLU A 135 -17.17 -6.45 -8.17
N GLU A 136 -18.33 -5.95 -8.57
CA GLU A 136 -18.53 -5.22 -9.84
C GLU A 136 -17.93 -3.81 -9.82
N GLU A 137 -17.65 -3.26 -8.64
CA GLU A 137 -17.09 -1.91 -8.44
C GLU A 137 -15.61 -1.91 -8.05
N ALA A 138 -14.97 -3.08 -8.00
CA ALA A 138 -13.69 -3.30 -7.34
C ALA A 138 -12.50 -3.59 -8.26
#